data_AF-A0A958FDV2-F1
#
_entry.id   AF-A0A958FDV2-F1
#
_cell.length_a   1.000
_cell.length_b   1.000
_cell.length_c   1.000
_cell.angle_alpha   90.00
_cell.angle_beta   90.00
_cell.angle_gamma   90.00
#
_symmetry.space_group_name_H-M   'P 1'
#
loop_
_entity.id
_entity.type
_entity.pdbx_description
1 polymer ?
#
loop_
_entity_poly.entity_id
_entity_poly.type
_entity_poly.pdbx_seq_one_letter_code
_entity_poly.pdbx_strand_id
1 'polypeptide(L)'
;VGRKYKDGKYRAWVGESYIQLLRYSRDGVEIESAHCYGASSRPESPHYTDQMEMFLRRERKPMTFDREKVFADAERVYHPE
;
A
#
# COMPACT_ATOMS: atom_id res chain seq x y z
N VAL A 1 -1.24 11.22 16.81
CA VAL A 1 -1.75 12.62 16.91
C VAL A 1 -2.88 12.79 15.90
N GLY A 2 -4.12 12.98 16.36
CA GLY A 2 -5.27 13.27 15.50
C GLY A 2 -5.75 14.70 15.71
N ARG A 3 -6.14 15.41 14.65
CA ARG A 3 -6.77 16.74 14.75
C ARG A 3 -8.28 16.60 14.67
N LYS A 4 -9.02 17.44 15.42
CA LYS A 4 -10.48 17.52 15.29
C LYS A 4 -10.85 17.76 13.83
N TYR A 5 -11.84 17.02 13.37
CA TYR A 5 -12.41 17.08 12.03
C TYR A 5 -13.93 17.28 12.12
N LYS A 6 -14.60 17.38 10.97
CA LYS A 6 -16.04 17.63 10.89
C LYS A 6 -16.84 16.51 11.57
N ASP A 7 -18.03 16.85 12.05
CA ASP A 7 -19.02 15.91 12.59
C ASP A 7 -18.50 15.04 13.74
N GLY A 8 -17.67 15.62 14.62
CA GLY A 8 -17.09 14.91 15.77
C GLY A 8 -16.01 13.89 15.41
N LYS A 9 -15.65 13.76 14.13
CA LYS A 9 -14.58 12.87 13.67
C LYS A 9 -13.21 13.47 13.97
N TYR A 10 -12.18 12.63 13.98
CA TYR A 10 -10.79 13.06 14.02
C TYR A 10 -10.11 12.64 12.73
N ARG A 11 -9.26 13.51 12.19
CA ARG A 11 -8.43 13.19 11.02
C ARG A 11 -7.03 12.80 11.50
N ALA A 12 -6.53 11.67 11.00
CA ALA A 12 -5.13 11.30 11.15
C ALA A 12 -4.26 12.42 10.55
N TRP A 13 -3.39 13.01 11.38
CA TRP A 13 -2.52 14.11 10.98
C TRP A 13 -1.10 13.63 10.73
N VAL A 14 -0.61 12.75 11.60
CA VAL A 14 0.68 12.07 11.49
C VAL A 14 0.48 10.63 11.94
N GLY A 15 0.94 9.69 11.13
CA GLY A 15 0.86 8.24 11.33
C GLY A 15 1.76 7.53 10.32
N GLU A 16 1.85 6.20 10.42
CA GLU A 16 2.56 5.39 9.44
C GLU A 16 1.89 5.54 8.06
N SER A 17 2.71 5.72 7.03
CA SER A 17 2.21 5.83 5.66
C SER A 17 2.43 4.51 4.92
N TYR A 18 3.67 3.99 5.00
CA TYR A 18 4.10 2.80 4.26
C TYR A 18 5.14 2.05 5.08
N ILE A 19 4.97 0.73 5.19
CA ILE A 19 5.89 -0.18 5.88
C ILE A 19 6.38 -1.19 4.85
N GLN A 20 7.69 -1.42 4.81
CA GLN A 20 8.31 -2.43 3.97
C GLN A 20 9.29 -3.26 4.78
N LEU A 21 9.17 -4.58 4.69
CA LEU A 21 10.02 -5.54 5.36
C LEU A 21 10.81 -6.30 4.29
N LEU A 22 12.11 -6.42 4.50
CA LEU A 22 13.00 -7.12 3.61
C LEU A 22 13.68 -8.25 4.38
N ARG A 23 13.68 -9.45 3.81
CA ARG A 23 14.43 -10.60 4.33
C ARG A 23 15.40 -11.08 3.26
N TYR A 24 16.68 -11.08 3.59
CA TYR A 24 17.75 -11.56 2.71
C TYR A 24 18.07 -13.02 3.05
N SER A 25 18.09 -13.89 2.04
CA SER A 25 18.48 -15.30 2.16
C SER A 25 19.38 -15.71 1.00
N ARG A 26 19.85 -16.97 1.01
CA ARG A 26 20.59 -17.54 -0.14
C ARG A 26 19.70 -17.72 -1.38
N ASP A 27 18.39 -17.83 -1.17
CA ASP A 27 17.40 -18.07 -2.24
C ASP A 27 16.90 -16.76 -2.87
N GLY A 28 17.20 -15.61 -2.25
CA GLY A 28 16.87 -14.28 -2.77
C GLY A 28 16.42 -13.30 -1.69
N VAL A 29 15.72 -12.25 -2.13
CA VAL A 29 15.13 -11.23 -1.26
C VAL A 29 13.62 -11.43 -1.23
N GLU A 30 13.08 -11.62 -0.03
CA GLU A 30 11.64 -11.56 0.20
C GLU A 30 11.25 -10.15 0.61
N ILE A 31 10.20 -9.66 -0.01
CA ILE A 31 9.73 -8.29 0.17
C ILE A 31 8.26 -8.34 0.52
N GLU A 32 7.93 -7.78 1.67
CA GLU A 32 6.56 -7.60 2.10
C GLU A 32 6.31 -6.11 2.37
N SER A 33 5.09 -5.65 2.11
CA SER A 33 4.71 -4.28 2.39
C SER A 33 3.30 -4.17 2.98
N ALA A 34 3.04 -3.06 3.64
CA ALA A 34 1.71 -2.69 4.08
C ALA A 34 1.53 -1.17 3.99
N HIS A 35 0.38 -0.74 3.47
CA HIS A 35 -0.02 0.65 3.43
C HIS A 35 -1.32 0.81 4.22
N CYS A 36 -1.40 1.79 5.12
CA CYS A 36 -2.59 1.95 5.98
C CYS A 36 -3.90 2.27 5.23
N TYR A 37 -3.80 2.72 3.98
CA TYR A 37 -4.92 3.13 3.14
C TYR A 37 -4.83 2.44 1.78
N GLY A 38 -4.31 3.12 0.77
CA GLY A 38 -4.06 2.59 -0.57
C GLY A 38 -3.13 3.53 -1.34
N ALA A 39 -2.80 3.17 -2.58
CA ALA A 39 -1.81 3.89 -3.37
C ALA A 39 -2.30 5.22 -3.98
N SER A 40 -3.56 5.61 -3.74
CA SER A 40 -4.17 6.82 -4.31
C SER A 40 -4.81 7.70 -3.24
N SER A 41 -4.68 9.02 -3.41
CA SER A 41 -5.40 10.01 -2.61
C SER A 41 -6.71 10.48 -3.24
N ARG A 42 -7.06 9.95 -4.42
CA ARG A 42 -8.30 10.27 -5.15
C ARG A 42 -9.47 9.44 -4.60
N PRO A 43 -10.54 10.04 -4.07
CA PRO A 43 -11.66 9.30 -3.45
C PRO A 43 -12.35 8.29 -4.38
N GLU A 44 -12.33 8.54 -5.69
CA GLU A 44 -12.94 7.70 -6.72
C GLU A 44 -12.06 6.52 -7.16
N SER A 45 -10.79 6.48 -6.73
CA SER A 45 -9.87 5.42 -7.10
C SER A 45 -10.17 4.14 -6.31
N PRO A 46 -10.12 2.95 -6.95
CA PRO A 46 -10.20 1.69 -6.21
C PRO A 46 -9.07 1.56 -5.17
N HIS A 47 -7.92 2.22 -5.41
CA HIS A 47 -6.77 2.21 -4.51
C HIS A 47 -6.77 3.33 -3.47
N TYR A 48 -7.95 3.87 -3.11
CA TYR A 48 -8.04 4.89 -2.05
C TYR A 48 -7.84 4.28 -0.65
N THR A 49 -8.50 3.15 -0.36
CA THR A 49 -8.49 2.46 0.96
C THR A 49 -8.43 0.94 0.85
N ASP A 50 -7.99 0.39 -0.29
CA ASP A 50 -8.01 -1.05 -0.59
C ASP A 50 -7.14 -1.91 0.32
N GLN A 51 -6.12 -1.34 0.95
CA GLN A 51 -5.23 -2.04 1.88
C GLN A 51 -5.61 -1.82 3.35
N MET A 52 -6.59 -0.98 3.66
CA MET A 52 -6.95 -0.61 5.04
C MET A 52 -7.37 -1.83 5.88
N GLU A 53 -8.23 -2.70 5.34
CA GLU A 53 -8.69 -3.91 6.05
C GLU A 53 -7.53 -4.89 6.31
N MET A 54 -6.66 -5.10 5.32
CA MET A 54 -5.45 -5.92 5.44
C MET A 54 -4.52 -5.36 6.53
N PHE A 55 -4.33 -4.04 6.55
CA PHE A 55 -3.52 -3.35 7.55
C PHE A 55 -4.09 -3.51 8.97
N LEU A 56 -5.42 -3.37 9.15
CA LEU A 56 -6.08 -3.57 10.45
C LEU A 56 -5.90 -5.00 10.98
N ARG A 57 -5.83 -5.99 10.08
CA ARG A 57 -5.55 -7.40 10.39
C ARG A 57 -4.07 -7.71 10.59
N ARG A 58 -3.18 -6.72 10.46
CA ARG A 58 -1.71 -6.87 10.53
C ARG A 58 -1.17 -7.81 9.46
N GLU A 59 -1.88 -7.91 8.35
CA GLU A 59 -1.48 -8.66 7.17
C GLU A 59 -0.54 -7.81 6.30
N ARG A 60 0.23 -8.48 5.46
CA ARG A 60 1.18 -7.85 4.56
C ARG A 60 1.00 -8.41 3.16
N LYS A 61 1.27 -7.56 2.17
CA LYS A 61 1.24 -7.92 0.76
C LYS A 61 2.66 -8.28 0.28
N PRO A 62 2.85 -9.42 -0.40
CA PRO A 62 4.11 -9.74 -1.04
C PRO A 62 4.38 -8.76 -2.19
N MET A 63 5.65 -8.45 -2.42
CA MET A 63 6.13 -7.58 -3.48
C MET A 63 7.22 -8.29 -4.28
N THR A 64 7.36 -7.92 -5.55
CA THR A 64 8.37 -8.50 -6.44
C THR A 64 8.99 -7.42 -7.34
N PHE A 65 10.27 -7.58 -7.65
CA PHE A 65 10.97 -6.82 -8.70
C PHE A 65 11.11 -7.63 -10.01
N ASP A 66 10.58 -8.86 -10.04
CA ASP A 66 10.48 -9.66 -11.25
C ASP A 66 9.58 -8.95 -12.27
N ARG A 67 10.20 -8.51 -13.37
CA ARG A 67 9.51 -7.77 -14.42
C ARG A 67 8.39 -8.59 -15.04
N GLU A 68 8.59 -9.87 -15.32
CA GLU A 68 7.58 -10.68 -16.00
C GLU A 68 6.32 -10.81 -15.13
N LYS A 69 6.49 -11.06 -13.83
CA LYS A 69 5.39 -11.10 -12.86
C LYS A 69 4.68 -9.75 -12.73
N VAL A 70 5.44 -8.66 -12.61
CA VAL A 70 4.86 -7.31 -12.52
C VAL A 70 4.00 -6.99 -13.74
N PHE A 71 4.46 -7.33 -14.94
CA PHE A 71 3.68 -7.09 -16.17
C PHE A 71 2.47 -8.03 -16.31
N ALA A 72 2.56 -9.27 -15.81
CA ALA A 72 1.44 -10.21 -15.80
C ALA A 72 0.31 -9.78 -14.84
N ASP A 73 0.66 -9.24 -13.67
CA ASP A 73 -0.28 -8.82 -12.64
C ASP A 73 -0.74 -7.35 -12.79
N ALA A 74 -0.22 -6.62 -13.79
CA ALA A 74 -0.48 -5.19 -13.94
C ALA A 74 -1.94 -4.90 -14.34
N GLU A 75 -2.64 -4.08 -13.55
CA GLU A 75 -3.97 -3.58 -13.91
C GLU A 75 -3.95 -2.61 -15.09
N ARG A 76 -2.86 -1.86 -15.26
CA ARG A 76 -2.67 -0.91 -16.36
C ARG A 76 -1.20 -0.70 -16.66
N VAL A 77 -0.84 -0.80 -17.94
CA VAL A 77 0.48 -0.42 -18.46
C VAL A 77 0.35 0.95 -19.11
N TYR A 78 1.08 1.95 -18.60
CA TYR A 78 1.08 3.31 -19.14
C TYR A 78 2.29 3.53 -20.03
N HIS A 79 2.07 4.06 -21.24
CA HIS A 79 3.09 4.49 -22.17
C HIS A 79 2.77 5.93 -22.61
N PRO A 80 3.40 6.95 -22.02
CA PRO A 80 3.30 8.31 -22.52
C PRO A 80 4.10 8.40 -23.83
N GLU A 81 3.43 8.67 -24.93
CA GLU A 81 4.06 9.13 -26.18
C GLU A 81 4.30 10.65 -26.15
#